data_AF-A0A2H3C7Y4-F1
#
_entry.id   AF-A0A2H3C7Y4-F1
#
_cell.length_a   1.000
_cell.length_b   1.000
_cell.length_c   1.000
_cell.angle_alpha   90.00
_cell.angle_beta   90.00
_cell.angle_gamma   90.00
#
_symmetry.space_group_name_H-M   'P 1'
#
loop_
_entity.id
_entity.type
_entity.pdbx_description
1 polymer ?
#
loop_
_entity_poly.entity_id
_entity_poly.type
_entity_poly.pdbx_seq_one_letter_code
_entity_poly.pdbx_strand_id
1 'polypeptide(L)'
;VPHGLQCIRVENFEPIMTSHIQPNDAGIICCFKTHYQLSYIQHAIDHYNQNIPPAEIYDINQLEAMWLANTAWKAVDATTIKHCSSNSLIL
;
A
#
# COMPACT_ATOMS: atom_id res chain seq x y z
N VAL A 1 -14.59 17.52 -9.19
CA VAL A 1 -13.68 17.92 -8.10
C VAL A 1 -14.54 18.26 -6.89
N PRO A 2 -14.23 17.75 -5.67
CA PRO A 2 -15.00 18.08 -4.47
C PRO A 2 -15.11 19.60 -4.26
N HIS A 3 -16.25 20.07 -3.75
CA HIS A 3 -16.48 21.50 -3.50
C HIS A 3 -15.43 22.05 -2.52
N GLY A 4 -14.75 23.15 -2.89
CA GLY A 4 -13.77 23.86 -2.04
C GLY A 4 -12.30 23.61 -2.40
N LEU A 5 -11.98 22.59 -3.21
CA LEU A 5 -10.63 22.42 -3.73
C LEU A 5 -10.41 23.30 -4.97
N GLN A 6 -9.50 24.26 -4.85
CA GLN A 6 -9.07 25.12 -5.94
C GLN A 6 -7.73 24.62 -6.50
N CYS A 7 -7.41 24.97 -7.75
CA CYS A 7 -6.14 24.63 -8.41
C CYS A 7 -5.88 23.12 -8.63
N ILE A 8 -6.94 22.32 -8.82
CA ILE A 8 -6.82 20.90 -9.23
C ILE A 8 -7.30 20.74 -10.67
N ARG A 9 -6.43 20.19 -11.53
CA ARG A 9 -6.77 19.72 -12.87
C ARG A 9 -6.95 18.20 -12.82
N VAL A 10 -8.02 17.70 -13.43
CA VAL A 10 -8.31 16.26 -13.51
C VAL A 10 -8.06 15.80 -14.94
N GLU A 11 -7.20 14.80 -15.10
CA GLU A 11 -6.93 14.15 -16.38
C GLU A 11 -7.75 12.87 -16.52
N ASN A 12 -8.39 12.70 -17.69
CA ASN A 12 -9.05 11.46 -18.05
C ASN A 12 -8.14 10.66 -18.96
N PHE A 13 -7.99 9.36 -18.66
CA PHE A 13 -7.17 8.45 -19.44
C PHE A 13 -8.03 7.34 -20.03
N GLU A 14 -7.55 6.76 -21.13
CA GLU A 14 -8.14 5.56 -21.70
C GLU A 14 -8.11 4.39 -20.69
N PRO A 15 -9.05 3.43 -20.79
CA PRO A 15 -9.07 2.27 -19.92
C PRO A 15 -7.74 1.48 -19.93
N ILE A 16 -7.43 0.79 -18.82
CA ILE A 16 -6.28 -0.13 -18.69
C ILE A 16 -4.90 0.58 -18.72
N MET A 17 -4.88 1.91 -18.69
CA MET A 17 -3.62 2.66 -18.68
C MET A 17 -3.04 2.91 -17.28
N THR A 18 -3.73 2.47 -16.22
CA THR A 18 -3.43 2.85 -14.84
C THR A 18 -2.02 2.46 -14.40
N SER A 19 -1.56 1.24 -14.71
CA SER A 19 -0.20 0.79 -14.40
C SER A 19 0.92 1.55 -15.14
N HIS A 20 0.60 2.18 -16.27
CA HIS A 20 1.56 2.94 -17.08
C HIS A 20 1.57 4.43 -16.74
N ILE A 21 0.45 4.93 -16.21
CA ILE A 21 0.23 6.36 -16.02
C ILE A 21 0.22 6.72 -14.52
N GLN A 22 -0.23 5.84 -13.64
CA GLN A 22 -0.41 6.13 -12.22
C GLN A 22 0.76 5.58 -11.39
N PRO A 23 1.54 6.43 -10.71
CA PRO A 23 2.70 6.00 -9.92
C PRO A 23 2.37 4.95 -8.85
N ASN A 24 1.16 5.03 -8.30
CA ASN A 24 0.66 4.07 -7.33
C ASN A 24 0.61 2.65 -7.91
N ASP A 25 0.10 2.50 -9.13
CA ASP A 25 -0.03 1.22 -9.83
C ASP A 25 1.27 0.79 -10.53
N ALA A 26 2.19 1.74 -10.79
CA ALA A 26 3.50 1.47 -11.39
C ALA A 26 4.49 0.75 -10.44
N GLY A 27 4.15 0.57 -9.15
CA GLY A 27 4.94 -0.25 -8.23
C GLY A 27 4.84 0.13 -6.75
N ILE A 28 4.39 1.34 -6.41
CA ILE A 28 4.26 1.78 -5.01
C ILE A 28 3.28 0.89 -4.25
N ILE A 29 2.11 0.59 -4.82
CA ILE A 29 1.13 -0.32 -4.19
C ILE A 29 1.70 -1.72 -4.03
N CYS A 30 2.47 -2.21 -5.01
CA CYS A 30 3.11 -3.53 -4.93
C CYS A 30 4.11 -3.58 -3.77
N CYS A 31 4.99 -2.59 -3.67
CA CYS A 31 5.96 -2.46 -2.58
C CYS A 31 5.27 -2.39 -1.21
N PHE A 32 4.26 -1.53 -1.08
CA PHE A 32 3.45 -1.42 0.13
C PHE A 32 2.81 -2.76 0.52
N LYS A 33 2.15 -3.45 -0.42
CA LYS A 33 1.49 -4.74 -0.17
C LYS A 33 2.48 -5.80 0.28
N THR A 34 3.68 -5.83 -0.30
CA THR A 34 4.75 -6.75 0.10
C THR A 34 5.16 -6.50 1.55
N HIS A 35 5.43 -5.26 1.94
CA HIS A 35 5.77 -4.93 3.33
C HIS A 35 4.64 -5.24 4.31
N TYR A 36 3.39 -4.99 3.91
CA TYR A 36 2.22 -5.32 4.71
C TYR A 36 2.11 -6.84 4.92
N GLN A 37 2.24 -7.62 3.84
CA GLN A 37 2.20 -9.09 3.89
C GLN A 37 3.29 -9.67 4.78
N LEU A 38 4.52 -9.17 4.67
CA LEU A 38 5.62 -9.59 5.56
C LEU A 38 5.27 -9.33 7.03
N SER A 39 4.76 -8.14 7.34
CA SER A 39 4.37 -7.77 8.71
C SER A 39 3.20 -8.61 9.22
N TYR A 40 2.24 -8.91 8.36
CA TYR A 40 1.08 -9.75 8.70
C TYR A 40 1.46 -11.21 8.94
N ILE A 41 2.42 -11.75 8.17
CA ILE A 41 2.98 -13.07 8.43
C ILE A 41 3.70 -13.09 9.77
N GLN A 42 4.46 -12.05 10.11
CA GLN A 42 5.10 -11.94 11.42
C GLN A 42 4.06 -11.91 12.56
N HIS A 43 2.98 -11.14 12.39
CA HIS A 43 1.85 -11.13 13.35
C HIS A 43 1.27 -12.53 13.57
N ALA A 44 1.07 -13.31 12.52
CA ALA A 44 0.60 -14.70 12.62
C ALA A 44 1.61 -15.62 13.34
N ILE A 45 2.92 -15.43 13.09
CA ILE A 45 3.98 -16.16 13.81
C ILE A 45 3.95 -15.80 15.30
N ASP A 46 3.73 -14.53 15.64
CA ASP A 46 3.66 -14.07 17.02
C ASP A 46 2.43 -14.65 17.75
N HIS A 47 1.28 -14.75 17.07
CA HIS A 47 0.10 -15.46 17.58
C HIS A 47 0.38 -16.93 17.84
N TYR A 48 1.04 -17.61 16.91
CA TYR A 48 1.46 -19.01 17.09
C TYR A 48 2.35 -19.17 18.33
N ASN A 49 3.33 -18.29 18.50
CA ASN A 49 4.23 -18.30 19.67
C ASN A 49 3.52 -18.01 20.99
N GLN A 50 2.39 -17.30 20.95
CA GLN A 50 1.53 -17.01 22.10
C GLN A 50 0.52 -18.14 22.40
N ASN A 51 0.57 -19.25 21.66
CA ASN A 51 -0.37 -20.38 21.75
C ASN A 51 -1.83 -19.99 21.45
N ILE A 52 -2.03 -18.98 20.60
CA ILE A 52 -3.36 -18.66 20.05
C ILE A 52 -3.86 -19.87 19.23
N PRO A 53 -5.16 -20.22 19.31
CA PRO A 53 -5.70 -21.36 18.57
C PRO A 53 -5.45 -21.23 17.06
N PRO A 54 -5.18 -22.33 16.34
CA PRO A 54 -4.94 -22.28 14.89
C PRO A 54 -6.03 -21.60 14.06
N ALA A 55 -7.28 -21.62 14.54
CA ALA A 55 -8.40 -20.95 13.89
C ALA A 55 -8.31 -19.41 13.94
N GLU A 56 -7.54 -18.87 14.88
CA GLU A 56 -7.44 -17.43 15.20
C GLU A 56 -6.04 -16.86 14.90
N ILE A 57 -5.10 -17.69 14.42
CA ILE A 57 -3.71 -17.27 14.12
C ILE A 57 -3.65 -16.11 13.12
N TYR A 58 -4.59 -16.06 12.19
CA TYR A 58 -4.68 -15.01 11.17
C TYR A 58 -5.62 -13.87 11.55
N ASP A 59 -6.23 -13.92 12.73
CA ASP A 59 -7.13 -12.86 13.18
C ASP A 59 -6.33 -11.58 13.43
N ILE A 60 -6.87 -10.48 12.91
CA ILE A 60 -6.32 -9.15 13.08
C ILE A 60 -7.48 -8.17 13.18
N ASN A 61 -7.44 -7.30 14.20
CA ASN A 61 -8.43 -6.24 14.33
C ASN A 61 -8.04 -5.02 13.47
N GLN A 62 -8.98 -4.09 13.30
CA GLN A 62 -8.77 -2.95 12.42
C GLN A 62 -7.64 -2.01 12.90
N LEU A 63 -7.43 -1.88 14.21
CA LEU A 63 -6.36 -1.03 14.75
C LEU A 63 -4.98 -1.63 14.44
N GLU A 64 -4.81 -2.94 14.66
CA GLU A 64 -3.58 -3.67 14.31
C GLU A 64 -3.30 -3.58 12.82
N ALA A 65 -4.32 -3.81 11.97
CA ALA A 65 -4.20 -3.69 10.52
C ALA A 65 -3.74 -2.26 10.12
N MET A 66 -4.28 -1.22 10.76
CA MET A 66 -3.85 0.16 10.52
C MET A 66 -2.40 0.41 10.95
N TRP A 67 -1.94 -0.21 12.04
CA TRP A 67 -0.55 -0.10 12.48
C TRP A 67 0.39 -0.80 11.50
N LEU A 68 0.04 -2.00 11.03
CA LEU A 68 0.80 -2.70 10.00
C LEU A 68 0.85 -1.91 8.69
N ALA A 69 -0.27 -1.30 8.28
CA ALA A 69 -0.32 -0.42 7.12
C ALA A 69 0.60 0.80 7.27
N ASN A 70 0.59 1.47 8.43
CA ASN A 70 1.48 2.59 8.69
C ASN A 70 2.96 2.18 8.66
N THR A 71 3.30 1.04 9.24
CA THR A 71 4.67 0.48 9.20
C THR A 71 5.08 0.14 7.76
N ALA A 72 4.21 -0.54 7.01
CA ALA A 72 4.45 -0.90 5.62
C ALA A 72 4.64 0.33 4.72
N TRP A 73 3.84 1.38 4.91
CA TRP A 73 3.98 2.64 4.18
C TRP A 73 5.33 3.31 4.44
N LYS A 74 5.76 3.35 5.71
CA LYS A 74 7.08 3.91 6.09
C LYS A 74 8.26 3.11 5.56
N ALA A 75 8.05 1.83 5.25
CA ALA A 75 9.07 0.96 4.66
C ALA A 75 9.18 1.13 3.14
N VAL A 76 8.19 1.73 2.48
CA VAL A 76 8.29 2.06 1.05
C VAL A 76 9.38 3.11 0.87
N ASP A 77 10.43 2.75 0.15
CA ASP A 77 11.59 3.61 -0.02
C ASP A 77 11.30 4.81 -0.92
N ALA A 78 11.87 5.97 -0.56
CA ALA A 78 11.68 7.20 -1.32
C ALA A 78 12.23 7.10 -2.75
N THR A 79 13.25 6.26 -2.99
CA THR A 79 13.75 6.00 -4.34
C THR A 79 12.76 5.17 -5.16
N THR A 80 12.04 4.22 -4.55
CA THR A 80 10.95 3.49 -5.20
C THR A 80 9.84 4.44 -5.62
N ILE A 81 9.42 5.35 -4.73
CA ILE A 81 8.40 6.36 -5.05
C ILE A 81 8.85 7.24 -6.21
N LYS A 82 10.10 7.73 -6.17
CA LYS A 82 10.69 8.56 -7.24
C LYS A 82 10.74 7.80 -8.56
N HIS A 83 11.21 6.56 -8.56
CA HIS A 83 11.35 5.73 -9.76
C HIS A 83 9.99 5.44 -10.40
N CYS A 84 9.00 5.02 -9.61
CA CYS A 84 7.63 4.78 -10.10
C CYS A 84 7.01 6.07 -10.65
N SER A 85 7.27 7.22 -10.02
CA SER A 85 6.78 8.52 -10.50
C SER A 85 7.45 8.92 -11.82
N SER A 86 8.76 8.73 -11.96
CA SER A 86 9.49 9.07 -13.20
C SER A 86 9.17 8.15 -14.38
N ASN A 87 8.77 6.91 -14.12
CA ASN A 87 8.35 5.97 -15.17
C ASN A 87 6.86 6.09 -15.52
N SER A 88 6.09 6.80 -14.70
CA SER A 88 4.68 7.06 -14.96
C SER A 88 4.54 8.22 -15.95
N LEU A 89 3.65 8.09 -16.92
CA LEU A 89 3.46 9.06 -18.01
C LEU A 89 2.77 10.38 -17.59
N ILE A 90 2.65 10.67 -16.28
CA ILE A 90 2.10 11.95 -15.81
C ILE A 90 3.25 12.97 -15.74
N LEU A 91 3.23 13.93 -16.68
CA LEU A 91 3.93 15.22 -16.58
C LEU A 91 3.08 16.21 -15.78
#